data_AF-A0A2P8WDN8-F1
#
_entry.id   AF-A0A2P8WDN8-F1
#
_cell.length_a   1.000
_cell.length_b   1.000
_cell.length_c   1.000
_cell.angle_alpha   90.00
_cell.angle_beta   90.00
_cell.angle_gamma   90.00
#
_symmetry.space_group_name_H-M   'P 1'
#
loop_
_entity.id
_entity.type
_entity.pdbx_description
1 polymer ?
#
loop_
_entity_poly.entity_id
_entity_poly.type
_entity_poly.pdbx_seq_one_letter_code
_entity_poly.pdbx_strand_id
1 'polypeptide(L)' 'MQIRVGEILIAESGQYYRVIEVDQDSISLMRVGGQTVFSCRPDHVQRAFRSSKTPRPQTQHN' A
#
# COMPACT_ATOMS: atom_id res chain seq x y z
N MET A 1 -0.41 -7.41 7.89
CA MET A 1 -0.44 -7.31 6.41
C MET A 1 0.98 -7.54 5.88
N GLN A 2 1.21 -8.47 4.94
CA GLN A 2 2.54 -8.62 4.31
C GLN A 2 2.68 -7.60 3.17
N ILE A 3 3.20 -6.41 3.49
CA ILE A 3 3.46 -5.34 2.51
C ILE A 3 4.73 -5.67 1.74
N ARG A 4 4.70 -5.50 0.41
CA ARG A 4 5.86 -5.76 -0.46
C ARG A 4 6.20 -4.52 -1.28
N VAL A 5 7.48 -4.35 -1.59
CA VAL A 5 7.93 -3.35 -2.57
C VAL A 5 7.18 -3.54 -3.89
N GLY A 6 6.73 -2.44 -4.47
CA GLY A 6 5.92 -2.39 -5.68
C GLY A 6 4.41 -2.47 -5.45
N GLU A 7 3.93 -2.78 -4.24
CA GLU A 7 2.49 -2.84 -3.95
C GLU A 7 1.85 -1.45 -3.98
N ILE A 8 0.58 -1.36 -4.40
CA ILE A 8 -0.21 -0.13 -4.38
C ILE A 8 -1.14 -0.17 -3.17
N LEU A 9 -1.03 0.87 -2.35
CA LEU A 9 -1.82 1.13 -1.17
C LEU A 9 -2.73 2.32 -1.41
N ILE A 10 -3.90 2.29 -0.79
CA ILE A 10 -4.91 3.36 -0.87
C ILE A 10 -5.01 3.97 0.51
N ALA A 11 -4.67 5.25 0.64
CA ALA A 11 -4.86 6.00 1.88
C ALA A 11 -6.36 6.21 2.15
N GLU A 12 -6.76 6.44 3.40
CA GLU A 12 -8.16 6.76 3.76
C GLU A 12 -8.71 7.96 2.99
N SER A 13 -7.85 8.92 2.66
CA SER A 13 -8.19 10.11 1.87
C SER A 13 -8.32 9.84 0.36
N GLY A 14 -8.20 8.59 -0.07
CA GLY A 14 -8.45 8.12 -1.45
C GLY A 14 -7.26 8.19 -2.41
N GLN A 15 -6.10 8.70 -1.97
CA GLN A 15 -4.91 8.76 -2.82
C GLN A 15 -4.17 7.42 -2.84
N TYR A 16 -3.55 7.14 -3.99
CA TYR A 16 -2.78 5.94 -4.22
C TYR A 16 -1.30 6.17 -3.96
N TYR A 17 -0.68 5.22 -3.27
CA TYR A 17 0.74 5.22 -2.94
C TYR A 17 1.37 3.89 -3.32
N ARG A 18 2.54 3.92 -3.94
CA ARG A 18 3.36 2.75 -4.25
C ARG A 18 4.39 2.56 -3.14
N VAL A 19 4.49 1.34 -2.65
CA VAL A 19 5.58 0.93 -1.76
C VAL A 19 6.86 0.88 -2.57
N ILE A 20 7.87 1.66 -2.17
CA ILE A 20 9.17 1.69 -2.85
C ILE A 20 10.27 1.03 -2.02
N GLU A 21 10.07 0.91 -0.70
CA GLU A 21 11.00 0.27 0.22
C GLU A 21 10.24 -0.32 1.40
N VAL A 22 10.72 -1.47 1.88
CA VAL A 22 10.22 -2.12 3.09
C VAL A 22 11.43 -2.53 3.91
N ASP A 23 11.54 -1.94 5.08
CA ASP A 23 12.52 -2.28 6.10
C ASP A 23 11.81 -2.90 7.32
N GLN A 24 12.56 -3.34 8.33
CA GLN A 24 12.00 -3.93 9.55
C GLN A 24 11.15 -2.92 10.33
N ASP A 25 11.61 -1.67 10.42
CA ASP A 25 10.98 -0.63 11.24
C ASP A 25 10.28 0.47 10.42
N SER A 26 10.41 0.45 9.09
CA SER A 26 9.90 1.50 8.23
C SER A 26 9.42 1.01 6.86
N ILE A 27 8.47 1.74 6.29
CA ILE A 27 7.95 1.52 4.94
C ILE A 27 7.99 2.86 4.22
N SER A 28 8.66 2.92 3.08
CA SER A 28 8.71 4.11 2.22
C SER A 28 7.65 4.01 1.12
N LEU A 29 6.87 5.08 0.99
CA LEU A 29 5.74 5.21 0.08
C LEU A 29 5.94 6.40 -0.85
N MET A 30 5.64 6.21 -2.13
CA MET A 30 5.63 7.25 -3.16
C MET A 30 4.21 7.44 -3.69
N ARG A 31 3.74 8.68 -3.78
CA ARG A 31 2.43 8.99 -4.37
C ARG A 31 2.40 8.62 -5.85
N VAL A 32 1.38 7.89 -6.28
CA VAL A 32 1.16 7.59 -7.70
C VAL A 32 0.74 8.88 -8.42
N GLY A 33 1.48 9.23 -9.48
CA GLY A 33 1.23 10.46 -10.25
C GLY A 33 1.65 11.75 -9.53
N GLY A 34 2.39 11.65 -8.42
CA GLY A 34 2.92 12.81 -7.69
C GLY A 34 4.42 12.68 -7.42
N GLN A 35 4.97 13.69 -6.76
CA GLN A 35 6.39 13.72 -6.35
C GLN A 35 6.57 13.46 -4.84
N THR A 36 5.47 13.27 -4.09
CA THR A 36 5.52 13.07 -2.64
C THR A 36 6.06 11.69 -2.31
N VAL A 37 7.12 11.64 -1.51
CA VAL A 37 7.70 10.43 -0.93
C VAL A 37 7.80 10.63 0.59
N PHE A 38 7.44 9.62 1.37
CA PHE A 38 7.64 9.63 2.82
C PHE A 38 7.82 8.21 3.35
N SER A 39 8.41 8.10 4.53
CA SER A 39 8.56 6.85 5.25
C SER A 39 7.76 6.88 6.54
N CYS A 40 7.12 5.76 6.89
CA CYS A 40 6.36 5.65 8.14
C CYS A 40 6.46 4.23 8.72
N ARG A 41 6.05 4.09 9.99
CA ARG A 41 6.08 2.79 10.67
C ARG A 41 5.07 1.82 10.04
N PRO A 42 5.39 0.51 9.97
CA PRO A 42 4.47 -0.52 9.50
C PRO A 42 3.07 -0.45 10.14
N ASP A 43 2.99 -0.20 11.45
CA ASP A 43 1.72 -0.08 12.19
C ASP A 43 0.85 1.11 11.75
N HIS A 44 1.49 2.20 11.30
CA HIS A 44 0.75 3.31 10.73
C HIS A 44 0.18 2.93 9.37
N VAL A 45 0.96 2.26 8.53
CA VAL A 45 0.51 1.81 7.21
C VAL A 45 -0.69 0.86 7.33
N GLN A 46 -0.64 -0.08 8.26
CA GLN A 46 -1.73 -1.04 8.47
C GLN A 46 -3.05 -0.38 8.92
N ARG A 47 -2.97 0.78 9.59
CA ARG A 47 -4.16 1.51 10.08
C ARG A 47 -4.69 2.50 9.04
N ALA A 48 -3.81 3.25 8.38
CA ALA A 48 -4.18 4.35 7.49
C ALA A 48 -4.31 3.95 6.02
N PHE A 49 -3.92 2.73 5.65
CA PHE A 49 -3.92 2.27 4.26
C PHE A 49 -4.62 0.94 4.08
N ARG A 50 -5.25 0.78 2.92
CA ARG A 50 -5.85 -0.47 2.46
C ARG A 50 -5.06 -0.98 1.25
N SER A 51 -4.83 -2.30 1.18
CA SER A 51 -4.24 -2.89 -0.02
C SER A 51 -5.25 -2.78 -1.17
N SER A 52 -4.80 -2.34 -2.34
CA SER A 52 -5.62 -2.42 -3.55
C SER A 52 -5.80 -3.88 -4.05
N LYS A 53 -5.08 -4.83 -3.44
CA LYS A 53 -5.30 -6.27 -3.61
C LYS A 53 -6.48 -6.72 -2.74
N THR A 54 -7.66 -6.17 -2.96
CA THR A 54 -8.86 -6.95 -2.67
C THR A 54 -8.78 -8.16 -3.61
N PRO A 55 -8.81 -9.41 -3.13
CA PRO A 55 -8.99 -10.54 -4.03
C PRO A 55 -10.28 -10.25 -4.79
N ARG A 56 -10.20 -10.17 -6.13
CA ARG A 56 -11.42 -10.34 -6.93
C ARG A 56 -11.98 -11.70 -6.48
N PRO A 57 -13.26 -11.82 -6.08
CA PRO A 57 -13.86 -13.14 -6.04
C PRO A 57 -13.67 -13.72 -7.44
N GLN A 58 -12.83 -14.75 -7.56
CA GLN A 58 -12.80 -15.55 -8.78
C GLN A 58 -14.18 -16.18 -8.87
N THR A 59 -15.04 -15.62 -9.71
CA THR A 59 -16.29 -16.26 -10.10
C THR A 59 -15.91 -17.56 -10.78
N GLN A 60 -15.92 -18.65 -10.00
CA GLN A 60 -15.81 -20.01 -10.50
C GLN A 60 -17.15 -20.31 -11.19
N HIS A 61 -17.20 -20.05 -12.50
CA HIS A 61 -18.32 -20.48 -13.33
C HIS A 61 -18.07 -21.95 -13.65
N ASN A 62 -18.96 -22.83 -13.20
CA ASN A 62 -19.06 -24.22 -13.66
C ASN A 62 -20.52 -24.52 -13.97
#